data_AF-F9Z5V1-F1
#
_entry.id   AF-F9Z5V1-F1
#
_cell.length_a   1.000
_cell.length_b   1.000
_cell.length_c   1.000
_cell.angle_alpha   90.00
_cell.angle_beta   90.00
_cell.angle_gamma   90.00
#
_symmetry.space_group_name_H-M   'P 1'
#
loop_
_entity.id
_entity.type
_entity.pdbx_description
1 polymer ?
#
loop_
_entity_poly.entity_id
_entity_poly.type
_entity_poly.pdbx_seq_one_letter_code
_entity_poly.pdbx_strand_id
1 'polypeptide(L)'
;MNRYLFFFIIVLFIGCDKTEDNIFTQTPDERLKATADEYREALFSAPNGWFLAVDTKKDGAYRLWMSFEENERVGMLSDMDATFSKAGETSVVPCISSWRLKALLAPSLIFDTYSYLHILADPQGANNGGSNSEGLISDFEFRIVDTDNGGINLIGNYNGRLARMDRATPEEAEKVVQGGLKKVIEHHDEFLNSNKFPTVEVDGKRYLMRPNFRKTEFAYVDEEGVLTELAVGSYLDFQGITQENAQSNVYFFEPAEINGMKVDGMKWIGNKYQVEINDKTYELVDNLVPPYPLNFGYNQTFSQLYMNPSAMVGTLTDPFMSEVYTPAYNRLNGRTRAIQEMYCKFVMNATIGKPVMELGITYLNTSTQKSFTAKWQYPYTLNEDGTITFTDREQTGSTNEFYYEMYMKELPDFFCSLEYSHYDTGESWANVEKSKIIPHTFKIDWAENKTQGLTGNIGGMFRADREEMYLAGQLKQ
;
A
#
# COMPACT_ATOMS: atom_id res chain seq x y z
N MET A 1 24.96 2.14 -89.50
CA MET A 1 23.98 2.34 -88.41
C MET A 1 22.74 1.51 -88.73
N ASN A 2 22.77 0.20 -88.42
CA ASN A 2 21.62 -0.76 -88.56
C ASN A 2 21.94 -2.19 -88.09
N ARG A 3 23.12 -2.48 -87.52
CA ARG A 3 23.46 -3.81 -86.95
C ARG A 3 23.59 -3.85 -85.42
N TYR A 4 23.75 -2.69 -84.76
CA TYR A 4 23.79 -2.59 -83.30
C TYR A 4 22.42 -2.39 -82.66
N LEU A 5 21.41 -2.01 -83.45
CA LEU A 5 20.03 -1.81 -82.96
C LEU A 5 19.30 -3.15 -82.75
N PHE A 6 19.70 -4.21 -83.45
CA PHE A 6 19.08 -5.54 -83.32
C PHE A 6 19.61 -6.32 -82.10
N PHE A 7 20.84 -6.03 -81.65
CA PHE A 7 21.43 -6.68 -80.47
C PHE A 7 20.93 -6.08 -79.15
N PHE A 8 20.41 -4.85 -79.16
CA PHE A 8 19.88 -4.18 -77.98
C PHE A 8 18.42 -4.56 -77.67
N ILE A 9 17.69 -5.12 -78.64
CA ILE A 9 16.27 -5.51 -78.50
C ILE A 9 16.12 -6.94 -77.94
N ILE A 10 17.13 -7.81 -78.11
CA ILE A 10 17.09 -9.19 -77.59
C ILE A 10 17.37 -9.25 -76.08
N VAL A 11 18.08 -8.27 -75.52
CA VAL A 11 18.37 -8.18 -74.06
C VAL A 11 17.14 -7.74 -73.25
N LEU A 12 16.11 -7.18 -73.88
CA LEU A 12 14.86 -6.79 -73.22
C LEU A 12 13.88 -7.95 -72.98
N PHE A 13 14.17 -9.16 -73.50
CA PHE A 13 13.35 -10.36 -73.30
C PHE A 13 13.97 -11.41 -72.37
N ILE A 14 15.13 -11.12 -71.75
CA ILE A 14 15.55 -11.84 -70.54
C ILE A 14 14.76 -11.21 -69.39
N GLY A 15 13.46 -11.52 -69.38
CA GLY A 15 12.58 -11.21 -68.26
C GLY A 15 13.19 -11.79 -66.99
N CYS A 16 13.13 -10.98 -65.94
CA CYS A 16 13.30 -11.42 -64.55
C CYS A 16 12.58 -12.75 -64.38
N ASP A 17 13.32 -13.82 -64.11
CA ASP A 17 12.72 -15.08 -63.70
C ASP A 17 11.97 -14.76 -62.40
N LYS A 18 10.63 -14.72 -62.46
CA LYS A 18 9.80 -14.61 -61.27
C LYS A 18 9.73 -15.99 -60.61
N THR A 19 10.89 -16.55 -60.31
CA THR A 19 10.98 -17.47 -59.19
C THR A 19 10.89 -16.60 -57.94
N GLU A 20 9.65 -16.30 -57.54
CA GLU A 20 9.42 -15.90 -56.16
C GLU A 20 9.85 -17.09 -55.30
N ASP A 21 11.09 -17.05 -54.82
CA ASP A 21 11.53 -17.87 -53.69
C ASP A 21 10.69 -17.43 -52.49
N ASN A 22 9.47 -17.97 -52.42
CA ASN A 22 8.57 -17.73 -51.33
C ASN A 22 9.23 -18.30 -50.07
N ILE A 23 9.68 -17.40 -49.19
CA ILE A 23 10.26 -17.73 -47.87
C ILE A 23 9.29 -18.59 -47.06
N PHE A 24 7.98 -18.48 -47.34
CA PHE A 24 6.92 -19.27 -46.74
C PHE A 24 6.16 -20.07 -47.80
N THR A 25 5.90 -21.34 -47.54
CA THR A 25 5.11 -22.22 -48.41
C THR A 25 3.61 -21.89 -48.41
N GLN A 26 3.14 -21.06 -47.47
CA GLN A 26 1.76 -20.63 -47.32
C GLN A 26 1.60 -19.15 -47.66
N THR A 27 0.43 -18.78 -48.18
CA THR A 27 0.06 -17.37 -48.40
C THR A 27 -0.06 -16.62 -47.06
N PRO A 28 0.10 -15.28 -47.04
CA PRO A 28 -0.14 -14.48 -45.84
C PRO A 28 -1.53 -14.73 -45.23
N ASP A 29 -2.57 -14.86 -46.05
CA ASP A 29 -3.95 -15.11 -45.59
C ASP A 29 -4.10 -16.48 -44.93
N GLU A 30 -3.49 -17.53 -45.49
CA GLU A 30 -3.50 -18.87 -44.88
C GLU A 30 -2.78 -18.88 -43.53
N ARG A 31 -1.67 -18.14 -43.40
CA ARG A 31 -0.94 -18.02 -42.14
C ARG A 31 -1.75 -17.26 -41.09
N LEU A 32 -2.37 -16.14 -41.47
CA LEU A 32 -3.24 -15.36 -40.56
C LEU A 32 -4.42 -16.19 -40.08
N LYS A 33 -5.03 -16.99 -40.97
CA LYS A 33 -6.11 -17.90 -40.61
C LYS A 33 -5.64 -19.01 -39.67
N ALA A 34 -4.53 -19.67 -39.98
CA ALA A 34 -3.99 -20.73 -39.14
C ALA A 34 -3.67 -20.23 -37.72
N THR A 35 -3.07 -19.04 -37.61
CA THR A 35 -2.81 -18.40 -36.31
C THR A 35 -4.11 -18.04 -35.58
N ALA A 36 -5.15 -17.56 -36.27
CA ALA A 36 -6.44 -17.29 -35.65
C ALA A 36 -7.14 -18.56 -35.14
N ASP A 37 -7.07 -19.65 -35.92
CA ASP A 37 -7.63 -20.96 -35.54
C ASP A 37 -6.89 -21.53 -34.32
N GLU A 38 -5.55 -21.45 -34.29
CA GLU A 38 -4.71 -21.85 -33.15
C GLU A 38 -5.11 -21.14 -31.85
N TYR A 39 -5.25 -19.82 -31.87
CA TYR A 39 -5.65 -19.09 -30.67
C TYR A 39 -7.11 -19.33 -30.28
N ARG A 40 -7.98 -19.59 -31.25
CA ARG A 40 -9.35 -20.01 -30.95
C ARG A 40 -9.35 -21.35 -30.23
N GLU A 41 -8.59 -22.34 -30.71
CA GLU A 41 -8.41 -23.62 -30.03
C GLU A 41 -7.80 -23.46 -28.65
N ALA A 42 -6.81 -22.57 -28.50
CA ALA A 42 -6.22 -22.25 -27.20
C ALA A 42 -7.29 -21.72 -26.23
N LEU A 43 -8.12 -20.74 -26.62
CA LEU A 43 -9.20 -20.22 -25.76
C LEU A 43 -10.19 -21.32 -25.34
N PHE A 44 -10.57 -22.23 -26.24
CA PHE A 44 -11.49 -23.31 -25.92
C PHE A 44 -10.83 -24.52 -25.21
N SER A 45 -9.50 -24.52 -25.06
CA SER A 45 -8.79 -25.57 -24.31
C SER A 45 -9.02 -25.54 -22.79
N ALA A 46 -9.66 -24.47 -22.28
CA ALA A 46 -10.04 -24.32 -20.88
C ALA A 46 -11.57 -24.42 -20.72
N PRO A 47 -12.15 -25.64 -20.63
CA PRO A 47 -13.60 -25.83 -20.59
C PRO A 47 -14.27 -25.26 -19.34
N ASN A 48 -13.53 -25.01 -18.26
CA ASN A 48 -14.03 -24.39 -17.03
C ASN A 48 -13.80 -22.87 -16.99
N GLY A 49 -13.37 -22.30 -18.12
CA GLY A 49 -13.03 -20.88 -18.24
C GLY A 49 -11.58 -20.55 -17.89
N TRP A 50 -11.30 -19.25 -17.96
CA TRP A 50 -10.01 -18.63 -17.74
C TRP A 50 -10.10 -17.65 -16.60
N PHE A 51 -9.03 -17.53 -15.83
CA PHE A 51 -8.83 -16.39 -14.97
C PHE A 51 -7.87 -15.42 -15.61
N LEU A 52 -8.37 -14.24 -15.93
CA LEU A 52 -7.58 -13.13 -16.42
C LEU A 52 -7.12 -12.28 -15.23
N ALA A 53 -5.82 -12.06 -15.10
CA ALA A 53 -5.24 -10.97 -14.34
C ALA A 53 -4.90 -9.83 -15.31
N VAL A 54 -5.34 -8.60 -15.03
CA VAL A 54 -5.03 -7.40 -15.82
C VAL A 54 -4.35 -6.38 -14.93
N ASP A 55 -3.14 -5.95 -15.28
CA ASP A 55 -2.48 -4.82 -14.66
C ASP A 55 -3.18 -3.50 -15.02
N THR A 56 -3.22 -2.56 -14.09
CA THR A 56 -3.66 -1.19 -14.34
C THR A 56 -2.61 -0.22 -13.85
N LYS A 57 -2.44 0.89 -14.57
CA LYS A 57 -1.39 1.86 -14.20
C LYS A 57 -1.65 2.52 -12.85
N LYS A 58 -2.93 2.69 -12.47
CA LYS A 58 -3.30 3.47 -11.28
C LYS A 58 -3.58 2.62 -10.05
N ASP A 59 -4.10 1.41 -10.18
CA ASP A 59 -4.59 0.65 -9.03
C ASP A 59 -4.16 -0.84 -9.00
N GLY A 60 -3.16 -1.20 -9.81
CA GLY A 60 -2.60 -2.55 -9.80
C GLY A 60 -3.50 -3.56 -10.50
N ALA A 61 -3.45 -4.82 -10.09
CA ALA A 61 -4.04 -5.93 -10.84
C ALA A 61 -5.53 -6.13 -10.56
N TYR A 62 -6.35 -6.40 -11.58
CA TYR A 62 -7.73 -6.91 -11.42
C TYR A 62 -7.86 -8.35 -11.89
N ARG A 63 -8.72 -9.11 -11.21
CA ARG A 63 -9.01 -10.49 -11.61
C ARG A 63 -10.41 -10.63 -12.17
N LEU A 64 -10.49 -11.40 -13.24
CA LEU A 64 -11.75 -11.78 -13.86
C LEU A 64 -11.75 -13.27 -14.14
N TRP A 65 -12.83 -13.96 -13.82
CA TRP A 65 -13.10 -15.27 -14.39
C TRP A 65 -13.91 -15.10 -15.68
N MET A 66 -13.53 -15.81 -16.74
CA MET A 66 -14.06 -15.68 -18.09
C MET A 66 -14.45 -17.05 -18.63
N SER A 67 -15.73 -17.23 -18.97
CA SER A 67 -16.21 -18.42 -19.67
C SER A 67 -16.56 -18.09 -21.11
N PHE A 68 -15.79 -18.61 -22.05
CA PHE A 68 -15.97 -18.37 -23.48
C PHE A 68 -16.99 -19.36 -24.07
N GLU A 69 -17.93 -18.84 -24.84
CA GLU A 69 -18.95 -19.59 -25.56
C GLU A 69 -18.68 -19.60 -27.07
N GLU A 70 -19.18 -20.64 -27.76
CA GLU A 70 -18.99 -20.81 -29.21
C GLU A 70 -19.60 -19.68 -30.05
N ASN A 71 -20.64 -19.03 -29.54
CA ASN A 71 -21.40 -17.93 -30.16
C ASN A 71 -20.72 -16.55 -30.04
N GLU A 72 -19.40 -16.53 -29.78
CA GLU A 72 -18.59 -15.32 -29.57
C GLU A 72 -19.07 -14.48 -28.36
N ARG A 73 -19.67 -15.13 -27.37
CA ARG A 73 -19.96 -14.55 -26.05
C ARG A 73 -18.96 -15.00 -25.01
N VAL A 74 -18.80 -14.17 -23.99
CA VAL A 74 -17.99 -14.47 -22.81
C VAL A 74 -18.72 -13.95 -21.58
N GLY A 75 -18.92 -14.84 -20.60
CA GLY A 75 -19.40 -14.47 -19.28
C GLY A 75 -18.25 -14.09 -18.37
N MET A 76 -18.37 -12.99 -17.63
CA MET A 76 -17.34 -12.48 -16.73
C MET A 76 -17.84 -12.33 -15.31
N LEU A 77 -17.04 -12.78 -14.34
CA LEU A 77 -17.12 -12.40 -12.94
C LEU A 77 -15.83 -11.68 -12.57
N SER A 78 -15.86 -10.70 -11.67
CA SER A 78 -14.68 -9.93 -11.29
C SER A 78 -14.65 -9.58 -9.82
N ASP A 79 -13.45 -9.44 -9.29
CA ASP A 79 -13.19 -9.07 -7.90
C ASP A 79 -13.23 -7.55 -7.62
N MET A 80 -13.71 -6.74 -8.57
CA MET A 80 -13.78 -5.27 -8.45
C MET A 80 -14.62 -4.79 -7.27
N ASP A 81 -15.68 -5.50 -6.91
CA ASP A 81 -16.57 -5.17 -5.80
C ASP A 81 -15.90 -5.22 -4.42
N ALA A 82 -14.78 -5.93 -4.31
CA ALA A 82 -13.93 -5.90 -3.12
C ALA A 82 -13.15 -4.58 -2.97
N THR A 83 -12.99 -3.82 -4.05
CA THR A 83 -12.28 -2.53 -4.05
C THR A 83 -13.27 -1.35 -4.19
N PHE A 84 -14.27 -1.50 -5.07
CA PHE A 84 -15.18 -0.44 -5.46
C PHE A 84 -16.64 -0.86 -5.22
N SER A 85 -17.16 -0.49 -4.05
CA SER A 85 -18.55 -0.81 -3.66
C SER A 85 -19.63 -0.33 -4.65
N LYS A 86 -19.32 0.65 -5.51
CA LYS A 86 -20.21 1.15 -6.57
C LYS A 86 -20.29 0.26 -7.81
N ALA A 87 -19.34 -0.67 -8.00
CA ALA A 87 -19.32 -1.59 -9.15
C ALA A 87 -20.45 -2.65 -9.08
N GLY A 88 -21.17 -2.73 -7.97
CA GLY A 88 -22.19 -3.76 -7.72
C GLY A 88 -21.55 -5.06 -7.26
N GLU A 89 -22.28 -6.18 -7.31
CA GLU A 89 -21.81 -7.50 -6.85
C GLU A 89 -21.06 -8.24 -7.96
N THR A 90 -19.95 -7.66 -8.45
CA THR A 90 -19.21 -8.17 -9.63
C THR A 90 -18.63 -9.57 -9.44
N SER A 91 -18.42 -9.99 -8.19
CA SER A 91 -17.85 -11.30 -7.86
C SER A 91 -18.85 -12.45 -8.01
N VAL A 92 -20.15 -12.16 -8.13
CA VAL A 92 -21.23 -13.17 -8.21
C VAL A 92 -22.25 -12.91 -9.32
N VAL A 93 -22.39 -11.68 -9.80
CA VAL A 93 -23.31 -11.35 -10.91
C VAL A 93 -22.54 -11.40 -12.23
N PRO A 94 -22.83 -12.33 -13.16
CA PRO A 94 -22.10 -12.42 -14.42
C PRO A 94 -22.45 -11.26 -15.36
N CYS A 95 -21.43 -10.70 -16.00
CA CYS A 95 -21.57 -9.74 -17.09
C CYS A 95 -21.19 -10.37 -18.42
N ILE A 96 -22.05 -10.28 -19.44
CA ILE A 96 -21.81 -10.88 -20.76
C ILE A 96 -21.21 -9.83 -21.71
N SER A 97 -20.09 -10.16 -22.33
CA SER A 97 -19.51 -9.40 -23.44
C SER A 97 -19.53 -10.23 -24.73
N SER A 98 -19.37 -9.58 -25.87
CA SER A 98 -18.94 -10.23 -27.11
C SER A 98 -17.44 -10.10 -27.26
N TRP A 99 -16.81 -11.12 -27.86
CA TRP A 99 -15.37 -11.15 -28.10
C TRP A 99 -15.07 -11.48 -29.55
N ARG A 100 -13.92 -11.03 -30.05
CA ARG A 100 -13.43 -11.34 -31.40
C ARG A 100 -11.94 -11.59 -31.38
N LEU A 101 -11.50 -12.52 -32.24
CA LEU A 101 -10.09 -12.64 -32.60
C LEU A 101 -9.86 -11.92 -33.93
N LYS A 102 -8.93 -10.97 -33.94
CA LYS A 102 -8.47 -10.33 -35.18
C LYS A 102 -6.98 -10.57 -35.38
N ALA A 103 -6.63 -11.18 -36.49
CA ALA A 103 -5.24 -11.28 -36.96
C ALA A 103 -4.87 -9.98 -37.71
N LEU A 104 -4.57 -8.91 -36.95
CA LEU A 104 -4.01 -7.66 -37.49
C LEU A 104 -2.46 -7.75 -37.50
N LEU A 105 -1.74 -6.64 -37.24
CA LEU A 105 -0.29 -6.65 -37.05
C LEU A 105 0.16 -7.58 -35.91
N ALA A 106 -0.70 -7.77 -34.91
CA ALA A 106 -0.58 -8.79 -33.87
C ALA A 106 -1.95 -9.44 -33.64
N PRO A 107 -2.03 -10.77 -33.52
CA PRO A 107 -3.26 -11.49 -33.16
C PRO A 107 -3.84 -10.96 -31.85
N SER A 108 -5.05 -10.43 -31.89
CA SER A 108 -5.66 -9.72 -30.77
C SER A 108 -7.02 -10.27 -30.38
N LEU A 109 -7.21 -10.46 -29.08
CA LEU A 109 -8.49 -10.70 -28.42
C LEU A 109 -9.13 -9.36 -28.05
N ILE A 110 -10.30 -9.09 -28.62
CA ILE A 110 -11.01 -7.81 -28.49
C ILE A 110 -12.35 -8.08 -27.83
N PHE A 111 -12.66 -7.34 -26.76
CA PHE A 111 -13.99 -7.32 -26.14
C PHE A 111 -14.71 -6.05 -26.61
N ASP A 112 -15.85 -6.18 -27.30
CA ASP A 112 -16.50 -5.06 -28.01
C ASP A 112 -17.87 -4.65 -27.44
N THR A 113 -18.37 -5.35 -26.42
CA THR A 113 -19.54 -4.93 -25.64
C THR A 113 -19.13 -4.57 -24.21
N TYR A 114 -19.63 -3.44 -23.71
CA TYR A 114 -19.33 -2.93 -22.37
C TYR A 114 -19.51 -4.01 -21.29
N SER A 115 -18.47 -4.23 -20.49
CA SER A 115 -18.36 -5.30 -19.52
C SER A 115 -17.46 -4.90 -18.34
N TYR A 116 -17.20 -5.82 -17.42
CA TYR A 116 -16.27 -5.60 -16.32
C TYR A 116 -14.87 -5.14 -16.77
N LEU A 117 -14.31 -5.69 -17.85
CA LEU A 117 -13.05 -5.14 -18.40
C LEU A 117 -13.13 -3.66 -18.78
N HIS A 118 -14.27 -3.23 -19.33
CA HIS A 118 -14.47 -1.84 -19.75
C HIS A 118 -14.61 -0.90 -18.56
N ILE A 119 -15.14 -1.36 -17.42
CA ILE A 119 -15.25 -0.56 -16.19
C ILE A 119 -13.87 -0.08 -15.75
N LEU A 120 -12.82 -0.91 -15.85
CA LEU A 120 -11.45 -0.52 -15.49
C LEU A 120 -10.93 0.67 -16.32
N ALA A 121 -11.36 0.78 -17.57
CA ALA A 121 -11.01 1.87 -18.48
C ALA A 121 -12.09 2.97 -18.58
N ASP A 122 -13.15 2.91 -17.76
CA ASP A 122 -14.25 3.89 -17.81
C ASP A 122 -13.71 5.30 -17.51
N PRO A 123 -13.98 6.28 -18.39
CA PRO A 123 -13.53 7.66 -18.19
C PRO A 123 -14.19 8.35 -16.98
N GLN A 124 -15.24 7.80 -16.39
CA GLN A 124 -15.83 8.30 -15.15
C GLN A 124 -15.18 7.63 -13.95
N GLY A 125 -14.29 8.36 -13.26
CA GLY A 125 -13.59 7.86 -12.08
C GLY A 125 -14.52 7.41 -10.94
N ALA A 126 -15.75 7.95 -10.91
CA ALA A 126 -16.77 7.52 -9.96
C ALA A 126 -17.19 6.04 -10.09
N ASN A 127 -16.95 5.42 -11.26
CA ASN A 127 -17.33 4.03 -11.56
C ASN A 127 -16.24 3.03 -11.17
N ASN A 128 -14.98 3.46 -11.08
CA ASN A 128 -13.81 2.58 -10.92
C ASN A 128 -12.72 3.11 -9.97
N GLY A 129 -12.96 4.21 -9.24
CA GLY A 129 -11.96 4.83 -8.36
C GLY A 129 -10.81 5.55 -9.06
N GLY A 130 -10.76 5.54 -10.40
CA GLY A 130 -9.72 6.18 -11.20
C GLY A 130 -9.89 7.68 -11.39
N SER A 131 -9.06 8.28 -12.24
CA SER A 131 -9.19 9.70 -12.59
C SER A 131 -10.20 9.90 -13.71
N ASN A 132 -10.94 11.00 -13.66
CA ASN A 132 -11.83 11.38 -14.76
C ASN A 132 -11.05 11.52 -16.08
N SER A 133 -11.66 11.07 -17.17
CA SER A 133 -11.13 10.96 -18.53
C SER A 133 -10.16 9.80 -18.79
N GLU A 134 -9.55 9.21 -17.77
CA GLU A 134 -8.50 8.19 -17.94
C GLU A 134 -8.85 6.84 -17.30
N GLY A 135 -9.80 6.81 -16.38
CA GLY A 135 -10.10 5.62 -15.58
C GLY A 135 -8.88 5.15 -14.79
N LEU A 136 -8.69 3.83 -14.73
CA LEU A 136 -7.52 3.19 -14.14
C LEU A 136 -6.35 3.00 -15.14
N ILE A 137 -6.54 3.42 -16.40
CA ILE A 137 -5.59 3.20 -17.50
C ILE A 137 -5.36 1.69 -17.66
N SER A 138 -6.45 1.00 -18.03
CA SER A 138 -6.51 -0.43 -18.37
C SER A 138 -6.77 -0.61 -19.85
N ASP A 139 -6.60 -1.83 -20.36
CA ASP A 139 -6.99 -2.22 -21.71
C ASP A 139 -8.20 -3.17 -21.68
N PHE A 140 -8.93 -3.23 -22.80
CA PHE A 140 -9.97 -4.23 -23.10
C PHE A 140 -9.76 -4.85 -24.50
N GLU A 141 -8.61 -4.56 -25.11
CA GLU A 141 -8.14 -5.19 -26.34
C GLU A 141 -6.70 -5.63 -26.11
N PHE A 142 -6.43 -6.91 -26.31
CA PHE A 142 -5.16 -7.52 -25.93
C PHE A 142 -4.57 -8.30 -27.08
N ARG A 143 -3.33 -7.99 -27.46
CA ARG A 143 -2.56 -8.86 -28.34
C ARG A 143 -2.01 -10.04 -27.56
N ILE A 144 -2.03 -11.21 -28.18
CA ILE A 144 -1.44 -12.43 -27.64
C ILE A 144 0.07 -12.38 -27.93
N VAL A 145 0.86 -12.53 -26.88
CA VAL A 145 2.33 -12.46 -26.95
C VAL A 145 2.90 -13.86 -27.11
N ASP A 146 2.61 -14.72 -26.14
CA ASP A 146 3.02 -16.10 -26.10
C ASP A 146 2.11 -16.93 -25.17
N THR A 147 2.45 -18.21 -25.03
CA THR A 147 1.82 -19.12 -24.09
C THR A 147 2.91 -19.81 -23.28
N ASP A 148 2.72 -19.90 -21.96
CA ASP A 148 3.67 -20.53 -21.05
C ASP A 148 2.92 -21.28 -19.94
N ASN A 149 3.41 -22.46 -19.56
CA ASN A 149 2.83 -23.24 -18.46
C ASN A 149 1.30 -23.49 -18.57
N GLY A 150 0.75 -23.51 -19.78
CA GLY A 150 -0.68 -23.66 -20.04
C GLY A 150 -1.51 -22.37 -19.95
N GLY A 151 -0.88 -21.24 -19.64
CA GLY A 151 -1.44 -19.89 -19.67
C GLY A 151 -1.18 -19.13 -20.97
N ILE A 152 -1.78 -17.94 -21.08
CA ILE A 152 -1.66 -17.04 -22.23
C ILE A 152 -1.23 -15.66 -21.73
N ASN A 153 -0.08 -15.17 -22.17
CA ASN A 153 0.39 -13.82 -21.85
C ASN A 153 -0.09 -12.83 -22.92
N LEU A 154 -0.56 -11.69 -22.43
CA LEU A 154 -1.28 -10.69 -23.19
C LEU A 154 -0.68 -9.31 -22.93
N ILE A 155 -0.68 -8.47 -23.95
CA ILE A 155 -0.40 -7.04 -23.78
C ILE A 155 -1.54 -6.22 -24.39
N GLY A 156 -1.98 -5.22 -23.64
CA GLY A 156 -2.95 -4.24 -24.08
C GLY A 156 -2.54 -3.49 -25.36
N ASN A 157 -3.47 -3.30 -26.27
CA ASN A 157 -3.20 -2.64 -27.54
C ASN A 157 -3.12 -1.11 -27.43
N TYR A 158 -3.78 -0.51 -26.44
CA TYR A 158 -3.86 0.93 -26.29
C TYR A 158 -2.93 1.47 -25.19
N ASN A 159 -3.05 0.96 -23.97
CA ASN A 159 -2.24 1.39 -22.82
C ASN A 159 -1.03 0.49 -22.55
N GLY A 160 -0.87 -0.59 -23.32
CA GLY A 160 0.24 -1.53 -23.17
C GLY A 160 0.24 -2.22 -21.81
N ARG A 161 -0.92 -2.38 -21.15
CA ARG A 161 -1.00 -3.04 -19.85
C ARG A 161 -0.78 -4.54 -20.00
N LEU A 162 -0.07 -5.11 -19.03
CA LEU A 162 0.19 -6.55 -19.01
C LEU A 162 -1.07 -7.28 -18.54
N ALA A 163 -1.33 -8.43 -19.14
CA ALA A 163 -2.38 -9.31 -18.69
C ALA A 163 -1.97 -10.77 -18.87
N ARG A 164 -2.54 -11.65 -18.05
CA ARG A 164 -2.27 -13.09 -18.11
C ARG A 164 -3.56 -13.87 -17.89
N MET A 165 -3.79 -14.87 -18.72
CA MET A 165 -4.87 -15.83 -18.52
C MET A 165 -4.31 -17.17 -18.07
N ASP A 166 -4.82 -17.68 -16.95
CA ASP A 166 -4.53 -19.03 -16.47
C ASP A 166 -5.82 -19.87 -16.46
N ARG A 167 -5.72 -21.17 -16.75
CA ARG A 167 -6.90 -22.05 -16.89
C ARG A 167 -7.54 -22.30 -15.53
N ALA A 168 -8.86 -22.21 -15.47
CA ALA A 168 -9.60 -22.61 -14.28
C ALA A 168 -9.71 -24.14 -14.19
N THR A 169 -9.53 -24.66 -12.99
CA THR A 169 -9.92 -26.05 -12.67
C THR A 169 -11.44 -26.14 -12.51
N PRO A 170 -12.02 -27.36 -12.58
CA PRO A 170 -13.45 -27.53 -12.34
C PRO A 170 -13.90 -27.02 -10.96
N GLU A 171 -13.09 -27.26 -9.93
CA GLU A 171 -13.37 -26.82 -8.55
C GLU A 171 -13.31 -25.30 -8.42
N GLU A 172 -12.32 -24.65 -9.05
CA GLU A 172 -12.22 -23.20 -9.05
C GLU A 172 -13.42 -22.54 -9.74
N ALA A 173 -13.86 -23.06 -10.89
CA ALA A 173 -15.03 -22.54 -11.58
C ALA A 173 -16.31 -22.65 -10.74
N GLU A 174 -16.48 -23.77 -10.01
CA GLU A 174 -17.59 -23.93 -9.06
C GLU A 174 -17.51 -22.93 -7.90
N LYS A 175 -16.33 -22.72 -7.31
CA LYS A 175 -16.14 -21.80 -6.19
C LYS A 175 -16.30 -20.34 -6.60
N VAL A 176 -15.86 -19.97 -7.80
CA VAL A 176 -15.99 -18.61 -8.32
C VAL A 176 -17.46 -18.20 -8.39
N VAL A 177 -18.34 -19.04 -8.95
CA VAL A 177 -19.78 -18.71 -9.05
C VAL A 177 -20.47 -18.64 -7.67
N GLN A 178 -19.84 -19.16 -6.62
CA GLN A 178 -20.26 -19.07 -5.22
C GLN A 178 -19.64 -17.86 -4.47
N GLY A 179 -19.04 -16.91 -5.20
CA GLY A 179 -18.40 -15.72 -4.63
C GLY A 179 -16.95 -15.92 -4.17
N GLY A 180 -16.28 -16.98 -4.67
CA GLY A 180 -14.90 -17.31 -4.29
C GLY A 180 -13.89 -16.19 -4.54
N LEU A 181 -14.11 -15.36 -5.58
CA LEU A 181 -13.26 -14.19 -5.88
C LEU A 181 -13.26 -13.16 -4.73
N LYS A 182 -14.41 -12.93 -4.10
CA LYS A 182 -14.51 -12.00 -2.96
C LYS A 182 -13.95 -12.62 -1.69
N LYS A 183 -14.29 -13.89 -1.42
CA LYS A 183 -13.83 -14.59 -0.22
C LYS A 183 -12.30 -14.67 -0.13
N VAL A 184 -11.61 -14.94 -1.24
CA VAL A 184 -10.14 -15.01 -1.23
C VAL A 184 -9.51 -13.66 -0.87
N ILE A 185 -10.13 -12.55 -1.30
CA ILE A 185 -9.69 -11.20 -0.91
C ILE A 185 -9.94 -10.96 0.57
N GLU A 186 -11.13 -11.29 1.08
CA GLU A 186 -11.47 -11.12 2.49
C GLU A 186 -10.48 -11.88 3.40
N HIS A 187 -10.16 -13.13 3.06
CA HIS A 187 -9.15 -13.90 3.82
C HIS A 187 -7.75 -13.30 3.72
N HIS A 188 -7.36 -12.79 2.54
CA HIS A 188 -6.06 -12.15 2.38
C HIS A 188 -5.97 -10.82 3.15
N ASP A 189 -7.07 -10.07 3.22
CA ASP A 189 -7.16 -8.85 4.04
C ASP A 189 -7.08 -9.17 5.54
N GLU A 190 -7.69 -10.27 6.01
CA GLU A 190 -7.50 -10.75 7.38
C GLU A 190 -6.03 -11.09 7.67
N PHE A 191 -5.35 -11.73 6.71
CA PHE A 191 -3.91 -11.99 6.81
C PHE A 191 -3.11 -10.67 6.90
N LEU A 192 -3.38 -9.68 6.04
CA LEU A 192 -2.69 -8.38 6.08
C LEU A 192 -3.04 -7.53 7.30
N ASN A 193 -4.20 -7.75 7.89
CA ASN A 193 -4.58 -7.10 9.13
C ASN A 193 -3.88 -7.70 10.34
N SER A 194 -3.50 -8.98 10.27
CA SER A 194 -2.74 -9.68 11.31
C SER A 194 -1.23 -9.60 11.14
N ASN A 195 -0.73 -9.39 9.91
CA ASN A 195 0.69 -9.27 9.59
C ASN A 195 1.00 -7.84 9.12
N LYS A 196 1.46 -6.99 10.04
CA LYS A 196 1.62 -5.54 9.81
C LYS A 196 2.90 -5.20 9.05
N PHE A 197 4.01 -5.82 9.40
CA PHE A 197 5.34 -5.51 8.89
C PHE A 197 6.06 -6.78 8.43
N PRO A 198 5.50 -7.51 7.44
CA PRO A 198 6.15 -8.69 6.87
C PRO A 198 7.49 -8.28 6.28
N THR A 199 8.56 -8.91 6.77
CA THR A 199 9.94 -8.50 6.50
C THR A 199 10.79 -9.71 6.14
N VAL A 200 11.74 -9.48 5.22
CA VAL A 200 12.83 -10.40 4.91
C VAL A 200 14.15 -9.74 5.28
N GLU A 201 15.06 -10.50 5.88
CA GLU A 201 16.43 -10.07 6.13
C GLU A 201 17.38 -10.74 5.13
N VAL A 202 18.03 -9.93 4.30
CA VAL A 202 19.04 -10.37 3.31
C VAL A 202 20.35 -9.66 3.64
N ASP A 203 21.41 -10.43 3.89
CA ASP A 203 22.76 -9.91 4.19
C ASP A 203 22.79 -8.84 5.30
N GLY A 204 21.94 -9.01 6.34
CA GLY A 204 21.83 -8.09 7.48
C GLY A 204 21.02 -6.82 7.20
N LYS A 205 20.50 -6.62 5.99
CA LYS A 205 19.56 -5.55 5.64
C LYS A 205 18.13 -6.09 5.68
N ARG A 206 17.20 -5.27 6.16
CA ARG A 206 15.78 -5.63 6.28
C ARG A 206 14.96 -4.96 5.19
N TYR A 207 14.08 -5.75 4.60
CA TYR A 207 13.20 -5.35 3.51
C TYR A 207 11.77 -5.67 3.92
N LEU A 208 10.94 -4.64 4.08
CA LEU A 208 9.51 -4.83 4.21
C LEU A 208 8.98 -5.28 2.85
N MET A 209 8.22 -6.37 2.84
CA MET A 209 7.64 -7.00 1.65
C MET A 209 6.20 -7.37 1.96
N ARG A 210 5.25 -6.50 1.62
CA ARG A 210 3.84 -6.65 1.96
C ARG A 210 3.06 -7.32 0.83
N PRO A 211 2.78 -8.63 0.91
CA PRO A 211 2.07 -9.38 -0.13
C PRO A 211 0.65 -8.83 -0.32
N ASN A 212 0.20 -8.63 -1.56
CA ASN A 212 -1.14 -8.13 -1.81
C ASN A 212 -1.73 -8.67 -3.12
N PHE A 213 -3.06 -8.67 -3.21
CA PHE A 213 -3.81 -9.15 -4.37
C PHE A 213 -3.99 -8.12 -5.50
N ARG A 214 -3.60 -6.86 -5.26
CA ARG A 214 -3.58 -5.75 -6.24
C ARG A 214 -2.17 -5.24 -6.49
N LYS A 215 -1.50 -4.85 -5.39
CA LYS A 215 -0.18 -4.19 -5.40
C LYS A 215 0.65 -4.63 -4.23
N THR A 216 1.73 -5.33 -4.51
CA THR A 216 2.69 -5.71 -3.47
C THR A 216 3.60 -4.52 -3.20
N GLU A 217 3.68 -4.13 -1.93
CA GLU A 217 4.43 -2.97 -1.46
C GLU A 217 5.77 -3.41 -0.86
N PHE A 218 6.81 -2.64 -1.14
CA PHE A 218 8.15 -2.85 -0.65
C PHE A 218 8.68 -1.58 -0.01
N ALA A 219 9.43 -1.72 1.08
CA ALA A 219 10.15 -0.60 1.68
C ALA A 219 11.48 -1.06 2.26
N TYR A 220 12.54 -0.28 2.04
CA TYR A 220 13.88 -0.56 2.55
C TYR A 220 14.70 0.72 2.67
N VAL A 221 15.79 0.64 3.45
CA VAL A 221 16.77 1.71 3.52
C VAL A 221 17.90 1.40 2.53
N ASP A 222 18.18 2.32 1.61
CA ASP A 222 19.25 2.17 0.63
C ASP A 222 20.65 2.37 1.23
N GLU A 223 21.69 2.36 0.39
CA GLU A 223 23.08 2.51 0.85
C GLU A 223 23.39 3.91 1.39
N GLU A 224 22.64 4.91 0.94
CA GLU A 224 22.71 6.30 1.38
C GLU A 224 21.92 6.56 2.67
N GLY A 225 21.21 5.57 3.20
CA GLY A 225 20.41 5.70 4.41
C GLY A 225 19.02 6.29 4.16
N VAL A 226 18.56 6.34 2.91
CA VAL A 226 17.25 6.89 2.53
C VAL A 226 16.21 5.77 2.48
N LEU A 227 15.03 6.02 3.06
CA LEU A 227 13.88 5.14 2.92
C LEU A 227 13.38 5.18 1.47
N THR A 228 13.44 4.04 0.80
CA THR A 228 12.92 3.83 -0.54
C THR A 228 11.68 2.94 -0.48
N GLU A 229 10.63 3.34 -1.19
CA GLU A 229 9.37 2.61 -1.32
C GLU A 229 9.13 2.25 -2.79
N LEU A 230 8.57 1.05 -3.03
CA LEU A 230 8.20 0.56 -4.34
C LEU A 230 6.87 -0.19 -4.23
N ALA A 231 6.03 -0.10 -5.25
CA ALA A 231 4.87 -0.97 -5.38
C ALA A 231 4.82 -1.54 -6.80
N VAL A 232 4.50 -2.83 -6.92
CA VAL A 232 4.33 -3.53 -8.20
C VAL A 232 2.93 -4.13 -8.28
N GLY A 233 2.33 -4.12 -9.48
CA GLY A 233 1.07 -4.82 -9.72
C GLY A 233 1.23 -6.32 -9.44
N SER A 234 0.35 -6.87 -8.61
CA SER A 234 0.40 -8.26 -8.18
C SER A 234 -0.99 -8.87 -8.08
N TYR A 235 -1.10 -10.18 -8.25
CA TYR A 235 -2.35 -10.91 -8.14
C TYR A 235 -2.13 -12.26 -7.45
N LEU A 236 -3.17 -12.77 -6.78
CA LEU A 236 -3.13 -14.09 -6.14
C LEU A 236 -3.33 -15.19 -7.18
N ASP A 237 -2.85 -16.41 -6.94
CA ASP A 237 -3.34 -17.57 -7.67
C ASP A 237 -4.70 -18.06 -7.15
N PHE A 238 -5.00 -19.34 -7.36
CA PHE A 238 -6.32 -19.91 -7.17
C PHE A 238 -6.43 -20.78 -5.93
N GLN A 239 -5.32 -21.04 -5.23
CA GLN A 239 -5.32 -21.96 -4.08
C GLN A 239 -6.24 -21.46 -2.96
N GLY A 240 -6.29 -20.15 -2.72
CA GLY A 240 -7.13 -19.57 -1.67
C GLY A 240 -8.62 -19.59 -2.00
N ILE A 241 -8.97 -19.65 -3.30
CA ILE A 241 -10.37 -19.78 -3.75
C ILE A 241 -10.92 -21.16 -3.37
N THR A 242 -10.14 -22.23 -3.53
CA THR A 242 -10.61 -23.60 -3.26
C THR A 242 -10.52 -23.97 -1.79
N GLN A 243 -9.50 -23.49 -1.07
CA GLN A 243 -9.29 -23.82 0.34
C GLN A 243 -10.02 -22.92 1.34
N GLU A 244 -10.71 -21.88 0.86
CA GLU A 244 -11.42 -20.89 1.68
C GLU A 244 -10.54 -20.30 2.80
N ASN A 245 -9.32 -19.90 2.44
CA ASN A 245 -8.35 -19.31 3.36
C ASN A 245 -7.41 -18.35 2.60
N ALA A 246 -6.43 -17.75 3.29
CA ALA A 246 -5.47 -16.82 2.72
C ALA A 246 -4.32 -17.48 1.92
N GLN A 247 -4.32 -18.82 1.78
CA GLN A 247 -3.21 -19.56 1.18
C GLN A 247 -3.24 -19.39 -0.34
N SER A 248 -2.57 -18.37 -0.84
CA SER A 248 -2.39 -18.16 -2.27
C SER A 248 -0.99 -17.65 -2.53
N ASN A 249 -0.38 -18.08 -3.63
CA ASN A 249 0.86 -17.44 -4.06
C ASN A 249 0.53 -16.06 -4.63
N VAL A 250 1.44 -15.11 -4.48
CA VAL A 250 1.38 -13.78 -5.09
C VAL A 250 2.28 -13.79 -6.32
N TYR A 251 1.72 -13.46 -7.47
CA TYR A 251 2.44 -13.33 -8.73
C TYR A 251 2.57 -11.86 -9.11
N PHE A 252 3.69 -11.51 -9.74
CA PHE A 252 3.88 -10.21 -10.35
C PHE A 252 3.82 -10.34 -11.87
N PHE A 253 3.36 -9.30 -12.55
CA PHE A 253 3.41 -9.26 -14.01
C PHE A 253 4.84 -9.12 -14.53
N GLU A 254 5.68 -8.42 -13.76
CA GLU A 254 7.11 -8.27 -13.98
C GLU A 254 7.83 -8.40 -12.64
N PRO A 255 9.07 -8.90 -12.60
CA PRO A 255 9.83 -9.01 -11.36
C PRO A 255 10.03 -7.64 -10.71
N ALA A 256 9.88 -7.57 -9.38
CA ALA A 256 10.21 -6.38 -8.62
C ALA A 256 11.73 -6.26 -8.48
N GLU A 257 12.29 -5.10 -8.81
CA GLU A 257 13.70 -4.78 -8.59
C GLU A 257 13.87 -3.98 -7.29
N ILE A 258 14.46 -4.59 -6.27
CA ILE A 258 14.59 -4.04 -4.92
C ILE A 258 16.05 -4.05 -4.53
N ASN A 259 16.68 -2.88 -4.44
CA ASN A 259 18.10 -2.76 -4.10
C ASN A 259 19.01 -3.66 -4.97
N GLY A 260 18.72 -3.75 -6.27
CA GLY A 260 19.42 -4.63 -7.24
C GLY A 260 19.04 -6.11 -7.19
N MET A 261 18.20 -6.54 -6.24
CA MET A 261 17.66 -7.89 -6.16
C MET A 261 16.39 -8.01 -7.00
N LYS A 262 16.18 -9.16 -7.65
CA LYS A 262 14.94 -9.48 -8.35
C LYS A 262 14.07 -10.37 -7.49
N VAL A 263 12.78 -10.05 -7.42
CA VAL A 263 11.74 -10.86 -6.78
C VAL A 263 10.63 -11.09 -7.80
N ASP A 264 10.43 -12.34 -8.23
CA ASP A 264 9.44 -12.68 -9.26
C ASP A 264 8.02 -12.84 -8.70
N GLY A 265 7.90 -13.05 -7.40
CA GLY A 265 6.64 -13.28 -6.69
C GLY A 265 6.88 -13.83 -5.29
N MET A 266 5.81 -14.26 -4.63
CA MET A 266 5.85 -14.80 -3.28
C MET A 266 5.06 -16.11 -3.22
N LYS A 267 5.65 -17.15 -2.65
CA LYS A 267 5.00 -18.46 -2.50
C LYS A 267 4.44 -18.60 -1.09
N TRP A 268 3.19 -19.04 -0.97
CA TRP A 268 2.62 -19.44 0.30
C TRP A 268 3.02 -20.89 0.61
N ILE A 269 3.82 -21.09 1.66
CA ILE A 269 4.29 -22.42 2.06
C ILE A 269 4.07 -22.61 3.57
N GLY A 270 3.33 -23.65 3.92
CA GLY A 270 2.91 -23.89 5.30
C GLY A 270 1.92 -22.82 5.76
N ASN A 271 2.41 -21.83 6.50
CA ASN A 271 1.62 -20.72 7.05
C ASN A 271 2.28 -19.34 6.87
N LYS A 272 3.24 -19.24 5.94
CA LYS A 272 3.97 -18.00 5.67
C LYS A 272 4.21 -17.83 4.18
N TYR A 273 4.44 -16.59 3.78
CA TYR A 273 5.02 -16.28 2.49
C TYR A 273 6.53 -16.54 2.50
N GLN A 274 7.04 -17.03 1.37
CA GLN A 274 8.44 -17.19 1.09
C GLN A 274 8.77 -16.50 -0.23
N VAL A 275 9.96 -15.90 -0.31
CA VAL A 275 10.49 -15.30 -1.55
C VAL A 275 11.79 -15.97 -1.92
N GLU A 276 12.02 -16.09 -3.22
CA GLU A 276 13.29 -16.53 -3.77
C GLU A 276 14.08 -15.30 -4.23
N ILE A 277 15.29 -15.15 -3.71
CA ILE A 277 16.20 -14.05 -4.02
C ILE A 277 17.59 -14.65 -4.21
N ASN A 278 18.19 -14.46 -5.39
CA ASN A 278 19.53 -14.97 -5.72
C ASN A 278 19.68 -16.48 -5.41
N ASP A 279 18.74 -17.30 -5.91
CA ASP A 279 18.68 -18.76 -5.73
C ASP A 279 18.55 -19.23 -4.25
N LYS A 280 18.21 -18.32 -3.33
CA LYS A 280 17.96 -18.62 -1.92
C LYS A 280 16.53 -18.30 -1.55
N THR A 281 15.96 -19.14 -0.71
CA THR A 281 14.61 -18.94 -0.18
C THR A 281 14.65 -18.25 1.17
N TYR A 282 13.82 -17.22 1.34
CA TYR A 282 13.67 -16.47 2.57
C TYR A 282 12.21 -16.50 3.03
N GLU A 283 11.99 -16.72 4.32
CA GLU A 283 10.66 -16.61 4.93
C GLU A 283 10.35 -15.15 5.25
N LEU A 284 9.11 -14.72 4.97
CA LEU A 284 8.58 -13.46 5.47
C LEU A 284 8.21 -13.65 6.95
N VAL A 285 8.78 -12.80 7.80
CA VAL A 285 8.49 -12.76 9.23
C VAL A 285 7.80 -11.45 9.54
N ASP A 286 6.64 -11.51 10.20
CA ASP A 286 5.95 -10.32 10.67
C ASP A 286 6.68 -9.70 11.85
N ASN A 287 7.07 -8.43 11.71
CA ASN A 287 7.63 -7.65 12.79
C ASN A 287 6.53 -6.87 13.53
N LEU A 288 6.75 -6.54 14.80
CA LEU A 288 5.79 -5.75 15.60
C LEU A 288 5.85 -4.25 15.29
N VAL A 289 6.92 -3.80 14.63
CA VAL A 289 7.18 -2.43 14.19
C VAL A 289 7.83 -2.42 12.79
N PRO A 290 7.76 -1.30 12.04
CA PRO A 290 8.45 -1.18 10.76
C PRO A 290 9.96 -1.50 10.86
N PRO A 291 10.56 -2.12 9.84
CA PRO A 291 11.97 -2.51 9.87
C PRO A 291 12.95 -1.39 9.54
N TYR A 292 12.47 -0.16 9.35
CA TYR A 292 13.26 1.03 9.00
C TYR A 292 13.13 2.11 10.09
N PRO A 293 14.10 3.03 10.23
CA PRO A 293 14.07 4.06 11.27
C PRO A 293 12.85 4.98 11.19
N LEU A 294 12.38 5.47 12.35
CA LEU A 294 11.32 6.47 12.42
C LEU A 294 11.87 7.88 12.19
N ASN A 295 11.49 8.52 11.08
CA ASN A 295 11.77 9.94 10.82
C ASN A 295 10.68 10.83 11.43
N PHE A 296 10.78 11.09 12.74
CA PHE A 296 9.85 11.94 13.51
C PHE A 296 10.57 13.16 14.08
N GLY A 297 10.09 14.36 13.74
CA GLY A 297 10.70 15.63 14.18
C GLY A 297 10.29 16.83 13.33
N TYR A 298 10.98 17.96 13.52
CA TYR A 298 10.73 19.17 12.73
C TYR A 298 11.20 18.96 11.28
N ASN A 299 10.32 19.23 10.30
CA ASN A 299 10.55 18.99 8.87
C ASN A 299 10.95 17.55 8.51
N GLN A 300 10.47 16.57 9.27
CA GLN A 300 10.63 15.15 8.97
C GLN A 300 9.35 14.57 8.35
N THR A 301 9.37 13.28 7.99
CA THR A 301 8.20 12.55 7.47
C THR A 301 6.97 12.70 8.37
N PHE A 302 7.19 12.64 9.68
CA PHE A 302 6.17 12.92 10.69
C PHE A 302 6.62 14.08 11.57
N SER A 303 5.70 15.02 11.85
CA SER A 303 5.98 16.15 12.75
C SER A 303 5.11 16.14 14.01
N GLN A 304 4.07 15.28 14.06
CA GLN A 304 3.19 15.18 15.21
C GLN A 304 2.95 13.73 15.66
N LEU A 305 3.09 13.49 16.95
CA LEU A 305 2.61 12.30 17.66
C LEU A 305 1.28 12.65 18.33
N TYR A 306 0.21 11.94 17.99
CA TYR A 306 -1.15 12.22 18.46
C TYR A 306 -1.72 11.04 19.24
N MET A 307 -2.17 11.29 20.46
CA MET A 307 -2.76 10.29 21.34
C MET A 307 -4.23 10.63 21.61
N ASN A 308 -5.12 9.71 21.23
CA ASN A 308 -6.50 9.71 21.70
C ASN A 308 -6.73 8.43 22.53
N PRO A 309 -6.91 8.53 23.85
CA PRO A 309 -7.04 7.39 24.74
C PRO A 309 -8.14 6.41 24.36
N SER A 310 -9.29 6.92 23.89
CA SER A 310 -10.43 6.09 23.48
C SER A 310 -10.22 5.42 22.13
N ALA A 311 -9.39 5.99 21.25
CA ALA A 311 -9.10 5.44 19.94
C ALA A 311 -7.88 4.49 19.93
N MET A 312 -7.09 4.46 21.00
CA MET A 312 -5.83 3.69 21.08
C MET A 312 -5.86 2.62 22.18
N VAL A 313 -7.04 2.07 22.47
CA VAL A 313 -7.24 1.00 23.46
C VAL A 313 -6.37 -0.21 23.11
N GLY A 314 -5.73 -0.82 24.10
CA GLY A 314 -4.79 -1.94 23.93
C GLY A 314 -3.34 -1.50 23.74
N THR A 315 -3.09 -0.44 22.97
CA THR A 315 -1.75 0.16 22.82
C THR A 315 -1.33 0.88 24.10
N LEU A 316 -2.26 1.57 24.75
CA LEU A 316 -2.02 2.40 25.94
C LEU A 316 -2.17 1.62 27.26
N THR A 317 -1.23 0.72 27.55
CA THR A 317 -1.25 -0.12 28.78
C THR A 317 0.07 -0.11 29.57
N ASP A 318 0.99 0.76 29.20
CA ASP A 318 2.34 0.88 29.78
C ASP A 318 2.40 1.66 31.12
N PRO A 319 3.57 1.70 31.77
CA PRO A 319 3.84 2.55 32.92
C PRO A 319 3.54 4.05 32.75
N PHE A 320 3.67 4.64 31.56
CA PHE A 320 3.26 6.03 31.36
C PHE A 320 1.75 6.19 31.59
N MET A 321 0.94 5.23 31.12
CA MET A 321 -0.51 5.30 31.33
C MET A 321 -0.90 5.23 32.81
N SER A 322 -0.27 4.33 33.58
CA SER A 322 -0.63 4.12 34.98
C SER A 322 0.01 5.13 35.94
N GLU A 323 1.24 5.56 35.68
CA GLU A 323 2.03 6.42 36.58
C GLU A 323 1.95 7.92 36.20
N VAL A 324 1.63 8.26 34.95
CA VAL A 324 1.62 9.65 34.45
C VAL A 324 0.23 10.10 34.00
N TYR A 325 -0.36 9.42 33.01
CA TYR A 325 -1.64 9.83 32.42
C TYR A 325 -2.81 9.69 33.40
N THR A 326 -2.99 8.51 34.01
CA THR A 326 -4.14 8.22 34.87
C THR A 326 -4.22 9.15 36.09
N PRO A 327 -3.11 9.43 36.82
CA PRO A 327 -3.12 10.41 37.91
C PRO A 327 -3.55 11.81 37.46
N ALA A 328 -2.98 12.31 36.36
CA ALA A 328 -3.33 13.62 35.78
C ALA A 328 -4.80 13.67 35.35
N TYR A 329 -5.27 12.64 34.63
CA TYR A 329 -6.65 12.49 34.20
C TYR A 329 -7.62 12.53 35.40
N ASN A 330 -7.35 11.76 36.45
CA ASN A 330 -8.24 11.68 37.61
C ASN A 330 -8.34 13.01 38.37
N ARG A 331 -7.22 13.72 38.54
CA ARG A 331 -7.24 15.03 39.22
C ARG A 331 -7.95 16.10 38.39
N LEU A 332 -7.74 16.09 37.07
CA LEU A 332 -8.43 16.99 36.16
C LEU A 332 -9.94 16.69 36.12
N ASN A 333 -10.31 15.40 36.11
CA ASN A 333 -11.72 14.96 36.16
C ASN A 333 -12.43 15.40 37.44
N GLY A 334 -11.73 15.43 38.58
CA GLY A 334 -12.20 16.00 39.84
C GLY A 334 -12.56 17.51 39.75
N ARG A 335 -12.18 18.19 38.66
CA ARG A 335 -12.52 19.59 38.36
C ARG A 335 -13.52 19.73 37.19
N THR A 336 -14.32 18.69 36.93
CA THR A 336 -15.27 18.60 35.81
C THR A 336 -14.61 18.76 34.43
N ARG A 337 -13.37 18.28 34.30
CA ARG A 337 -12.58 18.32 33.08
C ARG A 337 -12.08 16.94 32.67
N ALA A 338 -12.44 16.46 31.49
CA ALA A 338 -12.00 15.15 30.99
C ALA A 338 -11.01 15.33 29.83
N ILE A 339 -9.82 14.74 29.92
CA ILE A 339 -8.85 14.76 28.79
C ILE A 339 -9.48 14.01 27.61
N GLN A 340 -9.45 14.64 26.43
CA GLN A 340 -9.94 14.06 25.18
C GLN A 340 -8.80 13.51 24.33
N GLU A 341 -7.71 14.26 24.25
CA GLU A 341 -6.56 13.96 23.41
C GLU A 341 -5.32 14.71 23.90
N MET A 342 -4.16 14.20 23.49
CA MET A 342 -2.87 14.84 23.66
C MET A 342 -2.08 14.79 22.35
N TYR A 343 -1.16 15.72 22.16
CA TYR A 343 -0.19 15.62 21.07
C TYR A 343 1.16 16.18 21.47
N CYS A 344 2.21 15.63 20.86
CA CYS A 344 3.54 16.22 20.81
C CYS A 344 3.82 16.61 19.37
N LYS A 345 4.03 17.90 19.11
CA LYS A 345 4.27 18.42 17.77
C LYS A 345 5.57 19.19 17.69
N PHE A 346 6.45 18.83 16.76
CA PHE A 346 7.66 19.58 16.51
C PHE A 346 7.38 20.76 15.59
N VAL A 347 7.62 21.98 16.08
CA VAL A 347 7.31 23.24 15.39
C VAL A 347 8.47 24.23 15.53
N MET A 348 8.55 25.17 14.60
CA MET A 348 9.47 26.30 14.74
C MET A 348 8.91 27.29 15.78
N ASN A 349 9.68 27.59 16.83
CA ASN A 349 9.37 28.70 17.71
C ASN A 349 9.88 29.99 17.06
N ALA A 350 8.95 30.84 16.62
CA ALA A 350 9.25 32.09 15.91
C ALA A 350 10.00 33.12 16.78
N THR A 351 9.86 33.06 18.10
CA THR A 351 10.49 34.01 19.03
C THR A 351 11.98 33.74 19.18
N ILE A 352 12.37 32.47 19.34
CA ILE A 352 13.78 32.08 19.54
C ILE A 352 14.45 31.59 18.25
N GLY A 353 13.70 31.42 17.16
CA GLY A 353 14.22 30.97 15.86
C GLY A 353 14.77 29.54 15.88
N LYS A 354 14.27 28.68 16.77
CA LYS A 354 14.69 27.29 16.94
C LYS A 354 13.49 26.36 16.98
N PRO A 355 13.62 25.11 16.51
CA PRO A 355 12.56 24.14 16.68
C PRO A 355 12.37 23.77 18.16
N VAL A 356 11.13 23.56 18.56
CA VAL A 356 10.71 23.11 19.88
C VAL A 356 9.68 21.99 19.72
N MET A 357 9.49 21.18 20.75
CA MET A 357 8.32 20.31 20.83
C MET A 357 7.21 21.03 21.57
N GLU A 358 6.02 21.12 20.99
CA GLU A 358 4.79 21.58 21.64
C GLU A 358 4.01 20.38 22.17
N LEU A 359 3.81 20.30 23.48
CA LEU A 359 2.83 19.42 24.10
C LEU A 359 1.49 20.16 24.14
N GLY A 360 0.47 19.62 23.49
CA GLY A 360 -0.90 20.08 23.64
C GLY A 360 -1.76 19.04 24.34
N ILE A 361 -2.57 19.49 25.31
CA ILE A 361 -3.55 18.64 26.01
C ILE A 361 -4.91 19.30 25.85
N THR A 362 -5.81 18.61 25.14
CA THR A 362 -7.20 19.07 24.96
C THR A 362 -8.10 18.34 25.94
N TYR A 363 -8.91 19.10 26.68
CA TYR A 363 -9.84 18.57 27.66
C TYR A 363 -11.23 19.21 27.53
N LEU A 364 -12.26 18.40 27.76
CA LEU A 364 -13.66 18.79 27.76
C LEU A 364 -14.08 19.29 29.14
N ASN A 365 -14.69 20.47 29.20
CA ASN A 365 -15.54 20.84 30.33
C ASN A 365 -16.83 20.03 30.30
N THR A 366 -16.98 19.08 31.23
CA THR A 366 -18.17 18.23 31.26
C THR A 366 -19.43 18.98 31.66
N SER A 367 -19.31 20.13 32.32
CA SER A 367 -20.45 20.99 32.66
C SER A 367 -20.92 21.85 31.49
N THR A 368 -20.01 22.41 30.69
CA THR A 368 -20.37 23.32 29.59
C THR A 368 -20.27 22.68 28.21
N GLN A 369 -19.79 21.45 28.11
CA GLN A 369 -19.52 20.73 26.85
C GLN A 369 -18.59 21.51 25.90
N LYS A 370 -17.66 22.28 26.45
CA LYS A 370 -16.67 23.06 25.68
C LYS A 370 -15.28 22.47 25.86
N SER A 371 -14.55 22.33 24.77
CA SER A 371 -13.16 21.88 24.79
C SER A 371 -12.20 23.06 24.91
N PHE A 372 -11.11 22.82 25.64
CA PHE A 372 -10.02 23.77 25.85
C PHE A 372 -8.69 23.06 25.67
N THR A 373 -7.66 23.79 25.23
CA THR A 373 -6.32 23.23 25.06
C THR A 373 -5.33 24.02 25.91
N ALA A 374 -4.58 23.29 26.74
CA ALA A 374 -3.38 23.78 27.41
C ALA A 374 -2.14 23.36 26.59
N LYS A 375 -1.13 24.22 26.53
CA LYS A 375 0.05 24.02 25.68
C LYS A 375 1.33 24.39 26.41
N TRP A 376 2.37 23.58 26.21
CA TRP A 376 3.72 23.85 26.69
C TRP A 376 4.72 23.62 25.57
N GLN A 377 5.78 24.41 25.53
CA GLN A 377 6.86 24.25 24.56
C GLN A 377 8.13 23.77 25.25
N TYR A 378 8.86 22.88 24.59
CA TYR A 378 10.05 22.27 25.13
C TYR A 378 11.19 22.47 24.15
N PRO A 379 12.11 23.42 24.42
CA PRO A 379 13.41 23.44 23.79
C PRO A 379 14.13 22.11 24.01
N TYR A 380 14.87 21.67 23.01
CA TYR A 380 15.55 20.39 23.06
C TYR A 380 16.92 20.39 22.39
N THR A 381 17.76 19.43 22.76
CA THR A 381 19.00 19.09 22.07
C THR A 381 18.89 17.69 21.46
N LEU A 382 19.35 17.54 20.22
CA LEU A 382 19.56 16.24 19.60
C LEU A 382 20.97 15.77 19.95
N ASN A 383 21.08 14.61 20.59
CA ASN A 383 22.35 14.03 21.01
C ASN A 383 22.98 13.23 19.85
N GLU A 384 24.28 12.95 19.95
CA GLU A 384 25.03 12.23 18.89
C GLU A 384 24.50 10.80 18.66
N ASP A 385 23.90 10.19 19.68
CA ASP A 385 23.28 8.85 19.61
C ASP A 385 21.84 8.87 19.06
N GLY A 386 21.34 10.03 18.64
CA GLY A 386 19.99 10.21 18.10
C GLY A 386 18.90 10.40 19.16
N THR A 387 19.23 10.37 20.46
CA THR A 387 18.27 10.69 21.52
C THR A 387 18.00 12.20 21.60
N ILE A 388 16.83 12.57 22.15
CA ILE A 388 16.42 13.96 22.34
C ILE A 388 16.33 14.27 23.83
N THR A 389 17.00 15.33 24.27
CA THR A 389 16.89 15.84 25.64
C THR A 389 16.08 17.13 25.66
N PHE A 390 14.95 17.14 26.39
CA PHE A 390 14.17 18.36 26.60
C PHE A 390 14.79 19.18 27.73
N THR A 391 15.30 20.37 27.38
CA THR A 391 16.19 21.14 28.26
C THR A 391 15.45 22.18 29.10
N ASP A 392 14.22 22.52 28.74
CA ASP A 392 13.34 23.39 29.52
C ASP A 392 11.87 23.10 29.17
N ARG A 393 10.95 23.63 29.98
CA ARG A 393 9.53 23.77 29.69
C ARG A 393 9.16 25.25 29.67
N GLU A 394 8.96 25.79 28.48
CA GLU A 394 8.50 27.14 28.21
C GLU A 394 6.97 27.20 28.13
N GLN A 395 6.39 28.24 28.72
CA GLN A 395 4.96 28.46 28.68
C GLN A 395 4.54 29.22 27.42
N THR A 396 3.33 28.95 26.94
CA THR A 396 2.78 29.61 25.75
C THR A 396 2.01 30.89 26.07
N GLY A 397 1.74 31.14 27.36
CA GLY A 397 0.97 32.29 27.84
C GLY A 397 -0.55 32.06 27.84
N SER A 398 -1.02 30.82 27.61
CA SER A 398 -2.43 30.47 27.69
C SER A 398 -2.92 30.43 29.16
N THR A 399 -4.07 31.03 29.45
CA THR A 399 -4.67 30.97 30.80
C THR A 399 -5.07 29.55 31.21
N ASN A 400 -5.42 28.70 30.23
CA ASN A 400 -5.74 27.29 30.45
C ASN A 400 -4.54 26.49 30.94
N GLU A 401 -3.36 26.82 30.44
CA GLU A 401 -2.09 26.22 30.85
C GLU A 401 -1.82 26.51 32.33
N PHE A 402 -1.84 27.80 32.70
CA PHE A 402 -1.58 28.23 34.08
C PHE A 402 -2.56 27.61 35.07
N TYR A 403 -3.86 27.73 34.80
CA TYR A 403 -4.90 27.35 35.75
C TYR A 403 -4.92 25.83 36.01
N TYR A 404 -4.60 25.03 34.97
CA TYR A 404 -4.75 23.60 35.03
C TYR A 404 -3.45 22.79 35.15
N GLU A 405 -2.26 23.41 35.00
CA GLU A 405 -0.97 22.73 35.14
C GLU A 405 -0.89 21.91 36.43
N MET A 406 -1.24 22.49 37.58
CA MET A 406 -1.16 21.80 38.87
C MET A 406 -2.01 20.51 38.94
N TYR A 407 -3.08 20.40 38.15
CA TYR A 407 -3.94 19.22 38.15
C TYR A 407 -3.43 18.14 37.20
N MET A 408 -2.68 18.52 36.17
CA MET A 408 -2.14 17.59 35.18
C MET A 408 -0.61 17.49 35.19
N LYS A 409 0.04 17.95 36.27
CA LYS A 409 1.49 18.17 36.42
C LYS A 409 2.38 17.03 35.93
N GLU A 410 2.00 15.76 36.08
CA GLU A 410 2.81 14.63 35.61
C GLU A 410 2.99 14.65 34.09
N LEU A 411 1.98 15.09 33.34
CA LEU A 411 2.03 15.11 31.87
C LEU A 411 3.10 16.08 31.34
N PRO A 412 3.13 17.37 31.73
CA PRO A 412 4.22 18.25 31.34
C PRO A 412 5.54 17.94 32.04
N ASP A 413 5.53 17.42 33.28
CA ASP A 413 6.78 17.02 33.98
C ASP A 413 7.44 15.80 33.36
N PHE A 414 6.69 14.99 32.59
CA PHE A 414 7.19 13.80 31.88
C PHE A 414 8.38 14.13 31.00
N PHE A 415 8.31 15.23 30.25
CA PHE A 415 9.35 15.65 29.32
C PHE A 415 10.47 16.46 29.99
N CYS A 416 10.11 17.34 30.92
CA CYS A 416 11.05 18.15 31.68
C CYS A 416 10.39 18.58 32.99
N SER A 417 10.97 18.19 34.12
CA SER A 417 10.40 18.51 35.43
C SER A 417 10.92 19.84 35.95
N LEU A 418 10.05 20.61 36.60
CA LEU A 418 10.37 21.92 37.17
C LEU A 418 10.16 21.94 38.69
N GLU A 419 11.09 22.56 39.40
CA GLU A 419 10.89 23.03 40.77
C GLU A 419 10.79 24.56 40.75
N TYR A 420 9.91 25.12 41.60
CA TYR A 420 9.64 26.55 41.65
C TYR A 420 10.04 27.12 43.01
N SER A 421 10.79 28.23 43.03
CA SER A 421 11.07 29.01 44.26
C SER A 421 9.86 29.86 44.65
N HIS A 422 9.07 30.26 43.67
CA HIS A 422 7.82 30.98 43.85
C HIS A 422 6.80 30.52 42.81
N TYR A 423 5.61 30.14 43.25
CA TYR A 423 4.48 29.82 42.39
C TYR A 423 3.29 30.67 42.83
N ASP A 424 2.90 31.63 41.99
CA ASP A 424 1.82 32.57 42.31
C ASP A 424 0.47 31.85 42.41
N THR A 425 -0.42 32.40 43.22
CA THR A 425 -1.84 31.97 43.32
C THR A 425 -2.74 32.77 42.37
N GLY A 426 -2.27 33.90 41.84
CA GLY A 426 -2.96 34.71 40.83
C GLY A 426 -2.87 34.09 39.44
N GLU A 427 -3.87 34.35 38.57
CA GLU A 427 -4.05 33.74 37.23
C GLU A 427 -2.99 34.17 36.18
N SER A 428 -1.70 34.22 36.53
CA SER A 428 -0.64 34.70 35.65
C SER A 428 0.72 34.06 35.92
N TRP A 429 1.44 33.78 34.83
CA TRP A 429 2.84 33.35 34.85
C TRP A 429 3.83 34.45 35.27
N ALA A 430 3.40 35.71 35.35
CA ALA A 430 4.30 36.87 35.49
C ALA A 430 5.19 36.85 36.75
N ASN A 431 4.76 36.15 37.81
CA ASN A 431 5.48 36.07 39.07
C ASN A 431 6.03 34.66 39.36
N VAL A 432 5.90 33.70 38.43
CA VAL A 432 6.38 32.34 38.66
C VAL A 432 7.90 32.28 38.45
N GLU A 433 8.63 31.82 39.46
CA GLU A 433 10.09 31.69 39.42
C GLU A 433 10.52 30.22 39.50
N LYS A 434 11.21 29.75 38.45
CA LYS A 434 11.82 28.41 38.41
C LYS A 434 13.07 28.40 39.29
N SER A 435 13.13 27.50 40.28
CA SER A 435 14.33 27.29 41.09
C SER A 435 15.26 26.23 40.50
N LYS A 436 14.71 25.26 39.76
CA LYS A 436 15.47 24.16 39.16
C LYS A 436 14.75 23.57 37.97
N ILE A 437 15.52 23.17 36.97
CA ILE A 437 15.08 22.48 35.77
C ILE A 437 15.73 21.10 35.76
N ILE A 438 14.94 20.06 35.53
CA ILE A 438 15.40 18.67 35.47
C ILE A 438 15.06 18.13 34.07
N PRO A 439 16.04 18.15 33.14
CA PRO A 439 15.87 17.62 31.79
C PRO A 439 15.65 16.10 31.79
N HIS A 440 14.81 15.60 30.89
CA HIS A 440 14.70 14.17 30.59
C HIS A 440 15.09 13.90 29.14
N THR A 441 15.67 12.72 28.91
CA THR A 441 16.17 12.29 27.60
C THR A 441 15.30 11.16 27.07
N PHE A 442 15.02 11.18 25.77
CA PHE A 442 14.12 10.26 25.10
C PHE A 442 14.76 9.65 23.86
N LYS A 443 14.57 8.35 23.68
CA LYS A 443 14.67 7.70 22.39
C LYS A 443 13.35 7.87 21.65
N ILE A 444 13.42 8.26 20.38
CA ILE A 444 12.26 8.29 19.49
C ILE A 444 12.34 7.07 18.57
N ASP A 445 11.28 6.29 18.53
CA ASP A 445 11.22 5.10 17.69
C ASP A 445 9.78 4.71 17.38
N TRP A 446 9.59 3.68 16.55
CA TRP A 446 8.30 3.04 16.38
C TRP A 446 7.80 2.40 17.67
N ALA A 447 6.49 2.40 17.88
CA ALA A 447 5.85 1.64 18.94
C ALA A 447 4.86 0.63 18.35
N GLU A 448 4.66 -0.48 19.06
CA GLU A 448 3.77 -1.55 18.60
C GLU A 448 2.32 -1.08 18.58
N ASN A 449 1.64 -1.25 17.45
CA ASN A 449 0.20 -1.00 17.36
C ASN A 449 -0.58 -2.23 17.83
N LYS A 450 -1.11 -2.17 19.06
CA LYS A 450 -1.90 -3.24 19.67
C LYS A 450 -3.40 -2.96 19.62
N THR A 451 -3.82 -1.89 18.95
CA THR A 451 -5.22 -1.49 18.88
C THR A 451 -5.92 -2.16 17.71
N GLN A 452 -6.95 -2.96 18.03
CA GLN A 452 -7.76 -3.62 17.01
C GLN A 452 -8.46 -2.62 16.10
N GLY A 453 -8.35 -2.82 14.78
CA GLY A 453 -8.97 -1.95 13.77
C GLY A 453 -8.24 -0.63 13.51
N LEU A 454 -7.18 -0.32 14.26
CA LEU A 454 -6.37 0.87 14.03
C LEU A 454 -5.33 0.58 12.93
N THR A 455 -5.43 1.26 11.81
CA THR A 455 -4.54 1.07 10.65
C THR A 455 -3.36 2.06 10.60
N GLY A 456 -3.33 3.03 11.51
CA GLY A 456 -2.29 4.06 11.54
C GLY A 456 -0.96 3.56 12.11
N ASN A 457 0.11 4.18 11.61
CA ASN A 457 1.46 4.07 12.13
C ASN A 457 1.57 4.66 13.54
N ILE A 458 2.19 3.92 14.47
CA ILE A 458 2.35 4.32 15.87
C ILE A 458 3.82 4.62 16.16
N GLY A 459 4.08 5.82 16.64
CA GLY A 459 5.39 6.23 17.15
C GLY A 459 5.41 6.21 18.68
N GLY A 460 6.61 6.24 19.24
CA GLY A 460 6.86 6.28 20.66
C GLY A 460 7.97 7.26 21.04
N MET A 461 7.81 7.91 22.18
CA MET A 461 8.87 8.66 22.86
C MET A 461 9.18 7.92 24.16
N PHE A 462 10.28 7.16 24.15
CA PHE A 462 10.71 6.26 25.21
C PHE A 462 11.73 6.96 26.10
N ARG A 463 11.51 6.99 27.42
CA ARG A 463 12.51 7.55 28.34
C ARG A 463 13.81 6.76 28.27
N ALA A 464 14.93 7.44 28.04
CA ALA A 464 16.24 6.79 27.90
C ALA A 464 16.71 6.11 29.20
N ASP A 465 16.25 6.58 30.36
CA ASP A 465 16.56 5.99 31.66
C ASP A 465 15.60 4.86 32.09
N ARG A 466 14.46 4.72 31.39
CA ARG A 466 13.39 3.76 31.70
C ARG A 466 12.51 3.55 30.46
N GLU A 467 12.99 2.76 29.49
CA GLU A 467 12.35 2.66 28.17
C GLU A 467 10.89 2.16 28.23
N GLU A 468 10.51 1.37 29.23
CA GLU A 468 9.11 0.95 29.41
C GLU A 468 8.17 2.11 29.78
N MET A 469 8.71 3.25 30.19
CA MET A 469 7.97 4.48 30.44
C MET A 469 8.01 5.36 29.18
N TYR A 470 7.01 5.19 28.31
CA TYR A 470 6.96 5.85 27.01
C TYR A 470 5.59 6.44 26.67
N LEU A 471 5.58 7.51 25.89
CA LEU A 471 4.36 8.04 25.27
C LEU A 471 4.22 7.43 23.87
N ALA A 472 3.14 6.71 23.58
CA ALA A 472 2.82 6.22 22.23
C ALA A 472 1.62 6.93 21.61
N GLY A 473 1.65 7.13 20.29
CA GLY A 473 0.61 7.86 19.56
C GLY A 473 0.61 7.58 18.06
N GLN A 474 -0.50 7.88 17.40
CA GLN A 474 -0.57 7.89 15.94
C GLN A 474 0.33 8.99 15.38
N LEU A 475 1.14 8.64 14.39
CA LEU A 475 2.00 9.58 13.69
C LEU A 475 1.20 10.35 12.64
N LYS A 476 1.44 11.66 12.56
CA LYS A 476 0.84 12.57 11.59
C LYS A 476 1.93 13.42 10.93
N GLN A 477 1.74 13.72 9.65
CA GLN A 477 2.62 14.59 8.87
C GLN A 477 2.53 16.03 9.37
#